data_AF-A0A7V9HIA7-F1
#
_entry.id   AF-A0A7V9HIA7-F1
#
_cell.length_a   1.000
_cell.length_b   1.000
_cell.length_c   1.000
_cell.angle_alpha   90.00
_cell.angle_beta   90.00
_cell.angle_gamma   90.00
#
_symmetry.space_group_name_H-M   'P 1'
#
loop_
_entity.id
_entity.type
_entity.pdbx_description
1 polymer ?
#
loop_
_entity_poly.entity_id
_entity_poly.type
_entity_poly.pdbx_seq_one_letter_code
_entity_poly.pdbx_strand_id
1 'polypeptide(L)' 'VILSNPWLLQNPLFAGYGAVSGYLPAQKIAIAVAVTFDEGAFDDQGNYRYASHAEIFAAVGTYLAPDHPLPRPRA' A
#
# COMPACT_ATOMS: atom_id res chain seq x y z
N VAL A 1 1.66 -13.62 0.52
CA VAL A 1 2.79 -12.70 0.82
C VAL A 1 3.46 -12.40 -0.51
N ILE A 2 3.66 -11.13 -0.82
CA ILE A 2 4.35 -10.66 -2.04
C ILE A 2 5.69 -10.07 -1.61
N LEU A 3 6.76 -10.37 -2.34
CA LEU A 3 8.06 -9.73 -2.18
C LEU A 3 8.12 -8.51 -3.09
N SER A 4 8.31 -7.32 -2.51
CA SER A 4 8.55 -6.09 -3.27
C SER A 4 9.82 -5.44 -2.72
N ASN A 5 10.95 -5.67 -3.38
CA ASN A 5 12.30 -5.38 -2.85
C ASN A 5 12.55 -6.16 -1.52
N PRO A 6 13.23 -5.64 -0.45
CA PRO A 6 13.41 -6.38 0.80
C PRO A 6 12.16 -6.36 1.71
N TRP A 7 11.02 -5.85 1.23
CA TRP A 7 9.78 -5.79 1.99
C TRP A 7 8.92 -7.04 1.77
N LEU A 8 8.40 -7.58 2.87
CA LEU A 8 7.39 -8.64 2.88
C LEU A 8 6.01 -8.01 3.00
N LEU A 9 5.17 -8.14 1.96
CA LEU A 9 3.88 -7.46 1.86
C LEU A 9 2.67 -8.41 1.87
N GLN A 10 1.56 -7.96 2.43
CA GLN A 10 0.23 -8.50 2.18
C GLN A 10 -0.74 -7.36 1.84
N ASN A 11 -1.49 -7.52 0.75
CA ASN A 11 -2.52 -6.58 0.33
C ASN A 11 -3.89 -7.28 0.36
N PRO A 12 -4.60 -7.28 1.50
CA PRO A 12 -6.01 -7.63 1.50
C PRO A 12 -6.81 -6.49 0.84
N LEU A 13 -7.43 -6.82 -0.29
CA LEU A 13 -8.47 -6.01 -0.91
C LEU A 13 -9.82 -6.66 -0.60
N PHE A 14 -10.69 -5.97 0.14
CA PHE A 14 -12.03 -6.47 0.48
C PHE A 14 -13.04 -5.33 0.33
N ALA A 15 -14.20 -5.61 -0.25
CA ALA A 15 -15.19 -4.61 -0.63
C ALA A 15 -15.50 -3.62 0.52
N GLY A 16 -15.00 -2.38 0.39
CA GLY A 16 -15.15 -1.29 1.36
C GLY A 16 -13.86 -0.78 2.03
N TYR A 17 -12.75 -1.53 1.97
CA TYR A 17 -11.45 -1.04 2.45
C TYR A 17 -10.27 -1.61 1.64
N GLY A 18 -9.22 -0.80 1.51
CA GLY A 18 -7.93 -1.23 0.96
C GLY A 18 -6.90 -1.22 2.07
N ALA A 19 -6.09 -2.26 2.17
CA ALA A 19 -5.03 -2.30 3.17
C ALA A 19 -3.74 -2.89 2.62
N VAL A 20 -2.61 -2.39 3.13
CA VAL A 20 -1.28 -2.96 2.92
C VAL A 20 -0.62 -3.09 4.26
N SER A 21 -0.16 -4.29 4.59
CA SER A 21 0.78 -4.51 5.67
C SER A 21 2.13 -4.91 5.09
N GLY A 22 3.20 -4.38 5.67
CA GLY A 22 4.55 -4.67 5.24
C GLY A 22 5.57 -4.61 6.36
N TYR A 23 6.58 -5.45 6.24
CA TYR A 23 7.69 -5.53 7.20
C TYR A 23 9.04 -5.48 6.47
N LEU A 24 9.94 -4.64 6.96
CA LEU A 24 11.34 -4.54 6.55
C LEU A 24 12.25 -5.12 7.66
N PRO A 25 12.70 -6.39 7.55
CA PRO A 25 13.48 -7.04 8.60
C PRO A 25 14.79 -6.33 8.93
N ALA A 26 15.49 -5.80 7.91
CA ALA A 26 16.81 -5.18 8.06
C ALA A 26 16.79 -3.97 9.01
N GLN A 27 15.67 -3.26 9.09
CA GLN A 27 15.50 -2.09 9.95
C GLN A 27 14.46 -2.31 11.06
N LYS A 28 13.87 -3.51 11.14
CA LYS A 28 12.79 -3.86 12.09
C LYS A 28 11.59 -2.91 12.03
N ILE A 29 11.23 -2.45 10.82
CA ILE A 29 10.11 -1.54 10.59
C ILE A 29 8.91 -2.34 10.10
N ALA A 30 7.77 -2.19 10.78
CA ALA A 30 6.48 -2.70 10.32
C ALA A 30 5.53 -1.53 10.06
N ILE A 31 4.83 -1.56 8.94
CA ILE A 31 3.84 -0.54 8.54
C ILE A 31 2.56 -1.26 8.15
N ALA A 32 1.43 -0.80 8.66
CA ALA A 32 0.12 -1.23 8.23
C ALA A 32 -0.71 0.01 7.89
N VAL A 33 -1.20 0.07 6.66
CA VAL A 33 -2.07 1.11 6.15
C VAL A 33 -3.41 0.48 5.85
N ALA A 34 -4.48 1.08 6.34
CA ALA A 34 -5.85 0.75 5.97
C ALA A 34 -6.58 2.05 5.63
N VAL A 35 -7.32 2.04 4.53
CA VAL A 35 -8.14 3.18 4.09
C VAL A 35 -9.54 2.68 3.78
N THR A 36 -10.53 3.53 4.06
CA THR A 36 -11.92 3.32 3.63
C THR A 36 -12.17 4.08 2.33
N PHE A 37 -13.11 3.60 1.54
CA PHE A 37 -13.50 4.22 0.28
C PHE A 37 -14.87 4.87 0.38
N ASP A 38 -14.99 6.07 -0.19
CA ASP A 38 -16.28 6.65 -0.54
C ASP A 38 -16.71 6.18 -1.95
N GLU A 39 -17.91 6.57 -2.38
CA GLU A 39 -18.44 6.24 -3.70
C GLU A 39 -17.53 6.78 -4.83
N GLY A 40 -16.85 7.91 -4.61
CA GLY A 40 -15.97 8.54 -5.59
C GLY A 40 -14.69 7.76 -5.88
N ALA A 41 -14.36 6.77 -5.05
CA ALA A 41 -13.22 5.88 -5.26
C ALA A 41 -13.44 4.85 -6.39
N PHE A 42 -14.66 4.74 -6.92
CA PHE A 42 -15.02 3.80 -7.97
C PHE A 42 -15.49 4.54 -9.23
N ASP A 43 -15.30 3.92 -10.38
CA ASP A 43 -15.91 4.37 -11.63
C ASP A 43 -17.33 3.80 -11.80
N ASP A 44 -18.01 4.22 -12.88
CA ASP A 44 -19.39 3.82 -13.15
C ASP A 44 -19.53 2.30 -13.43
N GLN A 45 -18.41 1.58 -13.60
CA GLN A 45 -18.36 0.13 -13.75
C GLN A 45 -17.97 -0.58 -12.44
N GLY A 46 -17.76 0.17 -11.36
CA GLY A 46 -17.31 -0.35 -10.07
C GLY A 46 -15.81 -0.66 -10.02
N ASN A 47 -15.03 -0.26 -11.04
CA ASN A 47 -13.59 -0.40 -10.99
C ASN A 47 -12.99 0.63 -10.04
N TYR A 48 -11.93 0.22 -9.38
CA TYR A 48 -11.21 1.04 -8.44
C TYR A 48 -10.38 2.12 -9.15
N ARG A 49 -10.55 3.38 -8.77
CA ARG A 49 -9.87 4.52 -9.41
C ARG A 49 -8.51 4.88 -8.80
N TYR A 50 -8.31 4.66 -7.50
CA TYR A 50 -7.16 5.25 -6.78
C TYR A 50 -6.42 4.26 -5.92
N ALA A 51 -5.14 3.98 -6.15
CA ALA A 51 -4.36 3.04 -5.33
C ALA A 51 -3.94 3.57 -3.93
N SER A 52 -4.76 4.38 -3.26
CA SER A 52 -4.39 5.18 -2.08
C SER A 52 -3.73 4.37 -0.95
N HIS A 53 -4.22 3.17 -0.65
CA HIS A 53 -3.61 2.30 0.37
C HIS A 53 -2.16 1.92 0.03
N ALA A 54 -1.89 1.62 -1.24
CA ALA A 54 -0.56 1.29 -1.74
C ALA A 54 0.33 2.53 -1.88
N GLU A 55 -0.22 3.66 -2.33
CA GLU A 55 0.51 4.94 -2.46
C GLU A 55 0.95 5.49 -1.10
N ILE A 56 0.06 5.49 -0.11
CA ILE A 56 0.36 5.91 1.27
C ILE A 56 1.41 4.96 1.87
N PHE A 57 1.25 3.65 1.72
CA PHE A 57 2.22 2.68 2.19
C PHE A 57 3.61 2.93 1.57
N ALA A 58 3.68 3.15 0.25
CA ALA A 58 4.93 3.42 -0.45
C ALA A 58 5.56 4.75 -0.01
N ALA A 59 4.76 5.80 0.19
CA ALA A 59 5.25 7.10 0.65
C ALA A 59 5.82 7.02 2.08
N VAL A 60 5.08 6.42 3.02
CA VAL A 60 5.52 6.27 4.41
C VAL A 60 6.75 5.36 4.49
N GLY A 61 6.73 4.20 3.83
CA GLY A 61 7.84 3.25 3.87
C GLY A 61 9.11 3.81 3.22
N THR A 62 8.99 4.54 2.11
CA THR A 62 10.15 5.21 1.48
C THR A 62 10.71 6.33 2.34
N TYR A 63 9.84 7.07 3.04
CA TYR A 63 10.28 8.11 3.97
C TYR A 63 11.04 7.52 5.17
N LEU A 64 10.54 6.43 5.75
CA LEU A 64 11.15 5.77 6.90
C LEU A 64 12.42 4.98 6.55
N ALA A 65 12.51 4.45 5.32
CA ALA A 65 13.64 3.66 4.84
C ALA A 65 14.09 4.13 3.43
N PRO A 66 14.76 5.29 3.32
CA PRO A 66 15.13 5.87 2.03
C PRO A 66 16.08 5.01 1.20
N ASP A 67 16.90 4.17 1.84
CA ASP A 67 17.79 3.21 1.18
C ASP A 67 17.06 1.94 0.69
N HIS A 68 15.81 1.75 1.10
CA HIS A 68 14.95 0.62 0.71
C HIS A 68 13.60 1.12 0.19
N PRO A 69 13.58 1.95 -0.88
CA PRO A 69 12.37 2.60 -1.34
C PRO A 69 11.37 1.59 -1.90
N LEU A 70 10.09 1.88 -1.71
CA LEU A 70 8.99 1.13 -2.30
C LEU A 70 8.58 1.77 -3.64
N PRO A 71 8.25 0.96 -4.66
CA PRO A 71 7.74 1.50 -5.91
C PRO A 71 6.41 2.21 -5.65
N ARG A 72 6.28 3.44 -6.15
CA ARG A 72 4.98 4.12 -6.20
C ARG A 72 4.25 3.66 -7.47
N PRO A 73 2.99 3.19 -7.38
CA PRO A 73 2.16 2.97 -8.56
C PRO A 73 2.18 4.23 -9.43
N ARG A 74 2.28 4.08 -10.75
CA ARG A 74 2.09 5.23 -11.66
C ARG A 74 0.60 5.56 -11.65
N ALA A 75 0.27 6.82 -11.37
CA ALA A 75 -1.07 7.38 -11.51
C ALA A 75 -1.51 7.35 -12.98
#